data_AF-A0AAN7S6M5-F1
#
_entry.id   AF-A0AAN7S6M5-F1
#
_cell.length_a   1.000
_cell.length_b   1.000
_cell.length_c   1.000
_cell.angle_alpha   90.00
_cell.angle_beta   90.00
_cell.angle_gamma   90.00
#
_symmetry.space_group_name_H-M   'P 1'
#
loop_
_entity.id
_entity.type
_entity.pdbx_description
1 polymer ?
#
loop_
_entity_poly.entity_id
_entity_poly.type
_entity_poly.pdbx_seq_one_letter_code
_entity_poly.pdbx_strand_id
1 'polypeptide(L)'
;MAKLRKVRRKQKFRYSVNRKRLKQKQESKGKFESVVVKRAWVVQKSAKANLKDMGLSYDPNVTIKSGFDKRWNEEKTDTEVRPSKAYVADILEKEAKAKRVRNFRLPDGQVRYLIYLLKKYGTDYKAMVKDKKNYNQETWKQIKAKIEKFKKIPEQYAEYLNSVNE
;
A
#
# COMPACT_ATOMS: atom_id res chain seq x y z
N MET A 1 -33.29 37.04 -0.15
CA MET A 1 -33.92 35.74 0.20
C MET A 1 -34.21 34.92 -1.05
N ALA A 2 -33.81 33.65 -1.10
CA ALA A 2 -34.14 32.81 -2.26
C ALA A 2 -35.66 32.55 -2.31
N LYS A 3 -36.29 32.82 -3.46
CA LYS A 3 -37.74 32.61 -3.67
C LYS A 3 -38.16 31.20 -3.23
N LEU A 4 -39.21 31.07 -2.40
CA LEU A 4 -39.71 29.82 -1.81
C LEU A 4 -39.86 28.67 -2.83
N ARG A 5 -40.30 29.00 -4.05
CA ARG A 5 -40.43 28.06 -5.18
C ARG A 5 -39.10 27.41 -5.59
N LYS A 6 -37.99 28.17 -5.57
CA LYS A 6 -36.64 27.65 -5.88
C LYS A 6 -36.14 26.70 -4.79
N VAL A 7 -36.49 26.95 -3.52
CA VAL A 7 -36.12 26.08 -2.39
C VAL A 7 -36.86 24.74 -2.46
N ARG A 8 -38.19 24.76 -2.66
CA ARG A 8 -39.02 23.55 -2.83
C ARG A 8 -38.56 22.68 -4.02
N ARG A 9 -38.11 23.29 -5.12
CA ARG A 9 -37.57 22.56 -6.28
C ARG A 9 -36.27 21.81 -5.96
N LYS A 10 -35.43 22.36 -5.08
CA LYS A 10 -34.15 21.77 -4.67
C LYS A 10 -34.31 20.72 -3.55
N GLN A 11 -35.30 20.88 -2.68
CA GLN A 11 -35.57 19.99 -1.55
C GLN A 11 -36.48 18.79 -1.91
N LYS A 12 -36.29 18.18 -3.09
CA LYS A 12 -37.02 16.95 -3.44
C LYS A 12 -36.42 15.75 -2.72
N PHE A 13 -37.26 14.93 -2.09
CA PHE A 13 -36.82 13.66 -1.51
C PHE A 13 -36.43 12.70 -2.64
N ARG A 14 -35.20 12.16 -2.58
CA ARG A 14 -34.71 11.18 -3.56
C ARG A 14 -34.98 9.78 -3.02
N TYR A 15 -35.96 9.09 -3.60
CA TYR A 15 -36.36 7.75 -3.17
C TYR A 15 -35.24 6.71 -3.33
N SER A 16 -34.34 6.89 -4.31
CA SER A 16 -33.20 5.99 -4.54
C SER A 16 -32.07 6.12 -3.51
N VAL A 17 -32.10 7.15 -2.65
CA VAL A 17 -31.02 7.43 -1.69
C VAL A 17 -31.50 7.13 -0.27
N ASN A 18 -30.96 6.07 0.31
CA ASN A 18 -31.18 5.78 1.72
C ASN A 18 -30.40 6.77 2.61
N ARG A 19 -31.11 7.77 3.16
CA ARG A 19 -30.51 8.84 3.97
C ARG A 19 -29.86 8.34 5.26
N LYS A 20 -30.37 7.26 5.88
CA LYS A 20 -29.77 6.66 7.07
C LYS A 20 -28.39 6.09 6.76
N ARG A 21 -28.27 5.34 5.66
CA ARG A 21 -26.98 4.81 5.18
C ARG A 21 -26.01 5.92 4.79
N LEU A 22 -26.50 6.97 4.13
CA LEU A 22 -25.68 8.12 3.76
C LEU A 22 -25.12 8.83 4.99
N LYS A 23 -25.95 9.06 6.03
CA LYS A 23 -25.53 9.66 7.29
C LYS A 23 -24.49 8.78 8.00
N GLN A 24 -24.74 7.48 8.12
CA GLN A 24 -23.77 6.53 8.68
C GLN A 24 -22.44 6.56 7.91
N LYS A 25 -22.47 6.67 6.58
CA LYS A 25 -21.25 6.81 5.77
C LYS A 25 -20.51 8.12 6.03
N GLN A 26 -21.21 9.22 6.24
CA GLN A 26 -20.61 10.54 6.52
C GLN A 26 -20.03 10.65 7.94
N GLU A 27 -20.67 10.01 8.91
CA GLU A 27 -20.26 10.00 10.32
C GLU A 27 -19.25 8.88 10.64
N SER A 28 -19.22 7.82 9.82
CA SER A 28 -18.26 6.75 9.96
C SER A 28 -16.85 7.28 9.72
N LYS A 29 -16.00 7.09 10.71
CA LYS A 29 -14.58 7.42 10.65
C LYS A 29 -13.77 6.36 9.91
N GLY A 30 -14.34 5.18 9.67
CA GLY A 30 -13.60 4.01 9.18
C GLY A 30 -12.65 3.41 10.23
N LYS A 31 -11.90 2.38 9.83
CA LYS A 31 -10.83 1.79 10.63
C LYS A 31 -9.50 2.34 10.13
N PHE A 32 -8.80 3.09 10.98
CA PHE A 32 -7.43 3.54 10.70
C PHE A 32 -6.43 2.52 11.24
N GLU A 33 -5.29 2.34 10.58
CA GLU A 33 -4.17 1.58 11.16
C GLU A 33 -3.26 2.50 11.97
N SER A 34 -2.91 3.67 11.41
CA SER A 34 -2.00 4.63 12.03
C SER A 34 -2.53 5.19 13.36
N VAL A 35 -1.68 5.16 14.38
CA VAL A 35 -2.00 5.66 15.72
C VAL A 35 -2.03 7.19 15.74
N VAL A 36 -1.19 7.83 14.93
CA VAL A 36 -1.06 9.30 14.84
C VAL A 36 -2.38 9.93 14.38
N VAL A 37 -2.96 9.42 13.29
CA VAL A 37 -4.24 9.93 12.75
C VAL A 37 -5.38 9.67 13.72
N LYS A 38 -5.41 8.50 14.38
CA LYS A 38 -6.42 8.18 15.40
C LYS A 38 -6.42 9.19 16.54
N ARG A 39 -5.25 9.51 17.08
CA ARG A 39 -5.09 10.47 18.19
C ARG A 39 -5.49 11.88 17.77
N ALA A 40 -5.17 12.27 16.54
CA ALA A 40 -5.50 13.58 16.03
C ALA A 40 -6.99 13.74 15.63
N TRP A 41 -7.78 12.66 15.57
CA TRP A 41 -9.14 12.68 15.03
C TRP A 41 -10.18 13.29 15.99
N VAL A 42 -10.95 14.28 15.52
CA VAL A 42 -12.04 14.88 16.32
C VAL A 42 -13.38 14.33 15.87
N VAL A 43 -14.13 13.73 16.80
CA VAL A 43 -15.42 13.05 16.52
C VAL A 43 -16.48 14.00 15.94
N GLN A 44 -16.49 15.24 16.42
CA GLN A 44 -17.50 16.25 16.06
C GLN A 44 -17.26 16.85 14.66
N LYS A 45 -16.07 16.66 14.08
CA LYS A 45 -15.72 17.19 12.77
C LYS A 45 -15.97 16.13 11.69
N SER A 46 -16.37 16.60 10.50
CA SER A 46 -16.48 15.72 9.34
C SER A 46 -15.12 15.13 8.96
N ALA A 47 -15.11 13.97 8.30
CA ALA A 47 -13.87 13.35 7.83
C ALA A 47 -13.04 14.29 6.95
N LYS A 48 -13.69 15.04 6.06
CA LYS A 48 -13.05 16.04 5.20
C LYS A 48 -12.38 17.15 6.01
N ALA A 49 -13.04 17.67 7.04
CA ALA A 49 -12.47 18.71 7.91
C ALA A 49 -11.30 18.18 8.75
N ASN A 50 -11.43 16.97 9.32
CA ASN A 50 -10.34 16.34 10.07
C ASN A 50 -9.10 16.12 9.20
N LEU A 51 -9.26 15.58 7.99
CA LEU A 51 -8.14 15.36 7.09
C LEU A 51 -7.52 16.69 6.64
N LYS A 52 -8.33 17.69 6.29
CA LYS A 52 -7.83 19.03 5.96
C LYS A 52 -7.04 19.64 7.11
N ASP A 53 -7.53 19.53 8.35
CA ASP A 53 -6.83 20.02 9.55
C ASP A 53 -5.49 19.31 9.76
N MET A 54 -5.36 18.05 9.35
CA MET A 54 -4.12 17.25 9.43
C MET A 54 -3.18 17.45 8.23
N GLY A 55 -3.57 18.23 7.22
CA GLY A 55 -2.81 18.35 5.98
C GLY A 55 -2.96 17.17 5.02
N LEU A 56 -3.99 16.34 5.21
CA LEU A 56 -4.29 15.16 4.40
C LEU A 56 -5.41 15.45 3.40
N SER A 57 -5.34 14.76 2.26
CA SER A 57 -6.40 14.81 1.25
C SER A 57 -7.58 13.91 1.63
N TYR A 58 -8.80 14.43 1.45
CA TYR A 58 -10.03 13.61 1.54
C TYR A 58 -10.33 12.85 0.25
N ASP A 59 -10.00 13.42 -0.91
CA ASP A 59 -10.18 12.80 -2.22
C ASP A 59 -8.89 12.97 -3.04
N PRO A 60 -8.10 11.90 -3.20
CA PRO A 60 -6.83 11.97 -3.90
C PRO A 60 -7.00 12.28 -5.38
N ASN A 61 -8.12 11.90 -6.01
CA ASN A 61 -8.34 12.19 -7.44
C ASN A 61 -8.55 13.69 -7.70
N VAL A 62 -9.10 14.40 -6.72
CA VAL A 62 -9.26 15.86 -6.77
C VAL A 62 -7.93 16.56 -6.44
N THR A 63 -7.15 15.99 -5.54
CA THR A 63 -5.92 16.64 -5.03
C THR A 63 -4.72 16.38 -5.92
N ILE A 64 -4.58 15.15 -6.40
CA ILE A 64 -3.52 14.70 -7.29
C ILE A 64 -4.12 14.65 -8.70
N LYS A 65 -3.74 15.62 -9.54
CA LYS A 65 -4.13 15.63 -10.94
C LYS A 65 -3.42 14.48 -11.67
N SER A 66 -4.11 13.36 -11.87
CA SER A 66 -3.65 12.37 -12.84
C SER A 66 -3.78 12.98 -14.24
N GLY A 67 -2.70 13.02 -15.02
CA GLY A 67 -2.61 13.71 -16.33
C GLY A 67 -3.57 13.23 -17.44
N PHE A 68 -4.59 12.44 -17.10
CA PHE A 68 -5.60 11.89 -18.01
C PHE A 68 -6.86 12.76 -18.12
N ASP A 69 -7.08 13.71 -17.20
CA ASP A 69 -8.30 14.50 -17.16
C ASP A 69 -8.04 15.95 -17.68
N LYS A 70 -8.41 16.21 -18.94
CA LYS A 70 -8.24 17.53 -19.62
C LYS A 70 -9.28 18.58 -19.20
N ARG A 71 -10.11 18.28 -18.20
CA ARG A 71 -11.40 18.96 -17.99
C ARG A 71 -11.47 19.82 -16.74
N TRP A 72 -10.39 20.48 -16.32
CA TRP A 72 -10.45 21.40 -15.18
C TRP A 72 -9.53 22.62 -15.32
N ASN A 73 -10.13 23.75 -15.71
CA ASN A 73 -9.66 25.09 -15.33
C ASN A 73 -10.26 25.41 -13.95
N GLU A 74 -9.53 25.12 -12.89
CA GLU A 74 -9.77 25.74 -11.59
C GLU A 74 -8.64 26.73 -11.33
N GLU A 75 -9.00 28.00 -11.15
CA GLU A 75 -8.13 29.00 -10.54
C GLU A 75 -7.64 28.43 -9.20
N LYS A 76 -6.34 28.20 -9.10
CA LYS A 76 -5.70 28.00 -7.82
C LYS A 76 -5.90 29.28 -7.03
N THR A 77 -6.82 29.25 -6.07
CA THR A 77 -6.78 30.24 -4.99
C THR A 77 -5.60 29.86 -4.12
N ASP A 78 -4.45 30.47 -4.40
CA ASP A 78 -3.18 30.32 -3.67
C ASP A 78 -3.28 30.97 -2.29
N THR A 79 -4.18 30.49 -1.44
CA THR A 79 -4.13 30.78 -0.01
C THR A 79 -3.42 29.61 0.65
N GLU A 80 -2.14 29.80 0.97
CA GLU A 80 -1.33 28.85 1.74
C GLU A 80 -1.87 28.70 3.17
N VAL A 81 -3.02 28.04 3.32
CA VAL A 81 -3.59 27.77 4.63
C VAL A 81 -2.80 26.62 5.24
N ARG A 82 -1.88 26.95 6.15
CA ARG A 82 -1.18 25.94 6.95
C ARG A 82 -2.20 25.15 7.78
N PRO A 83 -2.21 23.81 7.69
CA PRO A 83 -3.15 22.99 8.44
C PRO A 83 -2.85 23.07 9.94
N SER A 84 -3.89 23.14 10.78
CA SER A 84 -3.77 23.29 12.25
C SER A 84 -3.01 22.13 12.92
N LYS A 85 -3.08 20.92 12.35
CA LYS A 85 -2.42 19.69 12.82
C LYS A 85 -1.39 19.19 11.80
N ALA A 86 -0.61 20.10 11.23
CA ALA A 86 0.43 19.78 10.24
C ALA A 86 1.41 18.69 10.70
N TYR A 87 1.69 18.60 12.01
CA TYR A 87 2.57 17.58 12.60
C TYR A 87 2.18 16.15 12.22
N VAL A 88 0.90 15.88 11.94
CA VAL A 88 0.42 14.55 11.55
C VAL A 88 1.03 14.15 10.21
N ALA A 89 1.04 15.05 9.23
CA ALA A 89 1.67 14.80 7.94
C ALA A 89 3.18 14.58 8.09
N ASP A 90 3.86 15.43 8.85
CA ASP A 90 5.31 15.31 9.07
C ASP A 90 5.72 13.96 9.69
N ILE A 91 4.95 13.47 10.67
CA ILE A 91 5.22 12.17 11.30
C ILE A 91 4.99 11.05 10.29
N LEU A 92 3.89 11.09 9.53
CA LEU A 92 3.58 10.07 8.53
C LEU A 92 4.64 10.03 7.41
N GLU A 93 5.17 11.18 7.00
CA GLU A 93 6.27 11.24 6.02
C GLU A 93 7.55 10.62 6.57
N LYS A 94 7.89 10.89 7.84
CA LYS A 94 9.04 10.27 8.52
C LYS A 94 8.87 8.75 8.64
N GLU A 95 7.69 8.29 9.03
CA GLU A 95 7.34 6.86 9.11
C GLU A 95 7.40 6.19 7.73
N ALA A 96 6.94 6.86 6.67
CA ALA A 96 6.98 6.34 5.32
C ALA A 96 8.41 6.27 4.75
N LYS A 97 9.26 7.24 5.10
CA LYS A 97 10.67 7.31 4.69
C LYS A 97 11.57 6.31 5.43
N ALA A 98 11.16 5.87 6.62
CA ALA A 98 11.92 4.89 7.39
C ALA A 98 12.12 3.58 6.61
N LYS A 99 13.35 3.04 6.62
CA LYS A 99 13.68 1.78 5.94
C LYS A 99 12.93 0.64 6.63
N ARG A 100 12.08 -0.06 5.88
CA ARG A 100 11.38 -1.26 6.38
C ARG A 100 12.29 -2.49 6.29
N VAL A 101 12.23 -3.34 7.31
CA VAL A 101 12.93 -4.64 7.30
C VAL A 101 12.29 -5.54 6.23
N ARG A 102 13.12 -6.21 5.44
CA ARG A 102 12.65 -7.12 4.39
C ARG A 102 12.38 -8.50 4.97
N ASN A 103 11.13 -8.77 5.35
CA ASN A 103 10.70 -10.06 5.93
C ASN A 103 10.41 -11.15 4.88
N PHE A 104 11.00 -11.04 3.68
CA PHE A 104 10.75 -11.99 2.61
C PHE A 104 11.52 -13.30 2.88
N ARG A 105 10.79 -14.42 2.90
CA ARG A 105 11.34 -15.77 3.04
C ARG A 105 10.84 -16.67 1.90
N LEU A 106 11.65 -17.64 1.49
CA LEU A 106 11.22 -18.67 0.55
C LEU A 106 10.48 -19.80 1.29
N PRO A 107 9.48 -20.44 0.67
CA PRO A 107 8.83 -21.62 1.23
C PRO A 107 9.82 -22.78 1.44
N ASP A 108 9.65 -23.55 2.50
CA ASP A 108 10.60 -24.61 2.89
C ASP A 108 10.81 -25.68 1.79
N GLY A 109 9.76 -26.09 1.10
CA GLY A 109 9.87 -27.03 -0.01
C GLY A 109 10.75 -26.48 -1.15
N GLN A 110 10.64 -25.19 -1.43
CA GLN A 110 11.48 -24.52 -2.41
C GLN A 110 12.92 -24.41 -1.92
N VAL A 111 13.14 -24.09 -0.64
CA VAL A 111 14.47 -24.07 -0.02
C VAL A 111 15.15 -25.43 -0.12
N ARG A 112 14.47 -26.52 0.28
CA ARG A 112 15.00 -27.90 0.19
C ARG A 112 15.38 -28.28 -1.23
N TYR A 113 14.56 -27.91 -2.22
CA TYR A 113 14.86 -28.15 -3.63
C TYR A 113 16.10 -27.39 -4.10
N LEU A 114 16.21 -26.10 -3.75
CA LEU A 114 17.37 -25.28 -4.13
C LEU A 114 18.66 -25.76 -3.45
N ILE A 115 18.58 -26.17 -2.17
CA ILE A 115 19.69 -26.79 -1.44
C ILE A 115 20.15 -28.07 -2.15
N TYR A 116 19.21 -28.95 -2.52
CA TYR A 116 19.53 -30.17 -3.27
C TYR A 116 20.25 -29.86 -4.59
N LEU A 117 19.78 -28.89 -5.37
CA LEU A 117 20.43 -28.50 -6.62
C LEU A 117 21.84 -27.96 -6.38
N LEU A 118 22.02 -27.11 -5.36
CA LEU A 118 23.32 -26.55 -5.00
C LEU A 118 24.30 -27.63 -4.53
N LYS A 119 23.86 -28.58 -3.70
CA LYS A 119 24.72 -29.71 -3.25
C LYS A 119 25.13 -30.62 -4.41
N LYS A 120 24.24 -30.85 -5.38
CA LYS A 120 24.49 -31.80 -6.48
C LYS A 120 25.22 -31.20 -7.68
N TYR A 121 24.89 -29.96 -8.07
CA TYR A 121 25.38 -29.33 -9.30
C TYR A 121 26.19 -28.04 -9.07
N GLY A 122 26.23 -27.52 -7.83
CA GLY A 122 26.99 -26.32 -7.50
C GLY A 122 26.52 -25.09 -8.28
N THR A 123 27.39 -24.54 -9.13
CA THR A 123 27.11 -23.36 -9.97
C THR A 123 26.67 -23.68 -11.38
N ASP A 124 26.56 -24.96 -11.74
CA ASP A 124 26.33 -25.37 -13.12
C ASP A 124 24.83 -25.42 -13.46
N TYR A 125 24.25 -24.24 -13.72
CA TYR A 125 22.80 -24.09 -13.90
C TYR A 125 22.24 -24.84 -15.12
N LYS A 126 23.06 -25.08 -16.15
CA LYS A 126 22.63 -25.85 -17.32
C LYS A 126 22.41 -27.33 -16.97
N ALA A 127 23.22 -27.87 -16.06
CA ALA A 127 23.04 -29.24 -15.56
C ALA A 127 21.80 -29.35 -14.68
N MET A 128 21.51 -28.33 -13.87
CA MET A 128 20.30 -28.29 -13.01
C MET A 128 18.99 -28.39 -13.81
N VAL A 129 18.94 -27.81 -15.02
CA VAL A 129 17.75 -27.90 -15.88
C VAL A 129 17.43 -29.36 -16.24
N LYS A 130 18.46 -30.18 -16.42
CA LYS A 130 18.34 -31.60 -16.80
C LYS A 130 18.05 -32.51 -15.60
N ASP A 131 17.98 -31.98 -14.38
CA ASP A 131 17.69 -32.80 -13.21
C ASP A 131 16.26 -33.32 -13.22
N LYS A 132 16.08 -34.59 -12.83
CA LYS A 132 14.77 -35.26 -12.81
C LYS A 132 13.75 -34.57 -11.90
N LYS A 133 14.18 -33.87 -10.86
CA LYS A 133 13.30 -33.14 -9.92
C LYS A 133 12.89 -31.77 -10.45
N ASN A 134 13.37 -31.35 -11.62
CA ASN A 134 12.90 -30.15 -12.31
C ASN A 134 11.55 -30.40 -13.01
N TYR A 135 10.53 -30.79 -12.24
CA TYR A 135 9.20 -31.15 -12.76
C TYR A 135 8.51 -30.01 -13.50
N ASN A 136 8.75 -28.78 -13.04
CA ASN A 136 8.18 -27.57 -13.63
C ASN A 136 8.93 -27.10 -14.88
N GLN A 137 9.90 -27.89 -15.36
CA GLN A 137 10.66 -27.62 -16.58
C GLN A 137 11.29 -26.22 -16.58
N GLU A 138 11.86 -25.82 -15.43
CA GLU A 138 12.41 -24.49 -15.27
C GLU A 138 13.65 -24.31 -16.14
N THR A 139 13.72 -23.16 -16.78
CA THR A 139 14.90 -22.75 -17.55
C THR A 139 16.07 -22.42 -16.62
N TRP A 140 17.31 -22.53 -17.13
CA TRP A 140 18.51 -22.26 -16.34
C TRP A 140 18.52 -20.83 -15.75
N LYS A 141 17.93 -19.85 -16.47
CA LYS A 141 17.78 -18.46 -15.99
C LYS A 141 16.84 -18.37 -14.79
N GLN A 142 15.73 -19.12 -14.81
CA GLN A 142 14.78 -19.16 -13.70
C GLN A 142 15.40 -19.82 -12.47
N ILE A 143 16.08 -20.96 -12.64
CA ILE A 143 16.78 -21.66 -11.57
C ILE A 143 17.85 -20.74 -10.96
N LYS A 144 18.67 -20.10 -11.81
CA LYS A 144 19.68 -19.11 -11.38
C LYS A 144 19.04 -17.98 -10.57
N ALA A 145 17.98 -17.36 -11.08
CA ALA A 145 17.29 -16.26 -10.40
C ALA A 145 16.72 -16.70 -9.04
N LYS A 146 16.23 -17.94 -8.91
CA LYS A 146 15.77 -18.49 -7.64
C LYS A 146 16.92 -18.72 -6.66
N ILE A 147 18.04 -19.26 -7.12
CA ILE A 147 19.25 -19.45 -6.31
C ILE A 147 19.79 -18.09 -5.84
N GLU A 148 19.83 -17.08 -6.71
CA GLU A 148 20.24 -15.73 -6.32
C GLU A 148 19.28 -15.08 -5.31
N LYS A 149 17.98 -15.30 -5.45
CA LYS A 149 16.98 -14.89 -4.45
C LYS A 149 17.21 -15.60 -3.11
N PHE A 150 17.51 -16.90 -3.14
CA PHE A 150 17.82 -17.69 -1.94
C PHE A 150 19.08 -17.17 -1.23
N LYS A 151 20.18 -16.91 -1.96
CA LYS A 151 21.41 -16.32 -1.42
C LYS A 151 21.20 -14.94 -0.80
N LYS A 152 20.22 -14.17 -1.29
CA LYS A 152 19.85 -12.86 -0.71
C LYS A 152 19.14 -12.96 0.64
N ILE A 153 18.74 -14.16 1.10
CA ILE A 153 18.06 -14.37 2.38
C ILE A 153 19.09 -14.96 3.35
N PRO A 154 19.71 -14.13 4.21
CA PRO A 154 20.85 -14.57 5.02
C PRO A 154 20.49 -15.69 5.99
N GLU A 155 19.29 -15.65 6.59
CA GLU A 155 18.83 -16.66 7.55
C GLU A 155 18.79 -18.06 6.93
N GLN A 156 18.08 -18.22 5.80
CA GLN A 156 17.93 -19.53 5.14
C GLN A 156 19.22 -19.99 4.44
N TYR A 157 20.04 -19.05 3.97
CA TYR A 157 21.30 -19.38 3.32
C TYR A 157 22.39 -19.77 4.32
N ALA A 158 22.40 -19.17 5.51
CA ALA A 158 23.33 -19.52 6.58
C ALA A 158 23.12 -20.96 7.05
N GLU A 159 21.86 -21.41 7.21
CA GLU A 159 21.54 -22.81 7.52
C GLU A 159 22.14 -23.77 6.49
N TYR A 160 22.06 -23.42 5.20
CA TYR A 160 22.68 -24.20 4.14
C TYR A 160 24.22 -24.25 4.28
N LEU A 161 24.88 -23.12 4.53
CA LEU A 161 26.34 -23.05 4.68
C LEU A 161 26.83 -23.90 5.86
N ASN A 162 26.12 -23.87 6.99
CA ASN A 162 26.43 -24.71 8.14
C ASN A 162 26.35 -26.19 7.76
N SER A 163 25.29 -26.60 7.04
CA SER A 163 25.11 -27.99 6.58
C SER A 163 26.11 -28.48 5.52
N VAL A 164 27.00 -27.61 5.03
CA VAL A 164 28.04 -27.92 4.05
C VAL A 164 29.42 -27.94 4.71
N ASN A 165 29.60 -27.18 5.79
CA ASN A 165 30.85 -27.15 6.56
C ASN A 165 30.93 -28.27 7.61
N GLU A 166 29.79 -28.84 8.01
CA GLU A 166 29.68 -30.11 8.74
C GLU A 166 29.86 -31.31 7.81
#